data_AF-A0A2T0LYS1-F1
#
_entry.id   AF-A0A2T0LYS1-F1
#
_cell.length_a   1.000
_cell.length_b   1.000
_cell.length_c   1.000
_cell.angle_alpha   90.00
_cell.angle_beta   90.00
_cell.angle_gamma   90.00
#
_symmetry.space_group_name_H-M   'P 1'
#
loop_
_entity.id
_entity.type
_entity.pdbx_description
1 polymer ?
#
loop_
_entity_poly.entity_id
_entity_poly.type
_entity_poly.pdbx_seq_one_letter_code
_entity_poly.pdbx_strand_id
1 'polypeptide(L)'
;MRTTVNIDDNLLKEARRLAVSTGRPLGEVVNDALRVLLARVEHNRGHGTDFRLPTGGQGGLRPGVDLENKDLMAEVLGDNEAR
;
A
#
# COMPACT_ATOMS: atom_id res chain seq x y z
N MET A 1 1.68 -5.34 31.62
CA MET A 1 2.60 -4.29 32.16
C MET A 1 1.78 -3.05 32.49
N ARG A 2 2.14 -2.30 33.53
CA ARG A 2 1.50 -1.01 33.86
C ARG A 2 2.42 0.12 33.42
N THR A 3 1.91 1.00 32.57
CA THR A 3 2.65 2.13 32.02
C THR A 3 1.82 3.39 32.20
N THR A 4 2.47 4.49 32.57
CA THR A 4 1.84 5.82 32.62
C THR A 4 2.23 6.58 31.36
N VAL A 5 1.24 7.12 30.66
CA VAL A 5 1.43 7.91 29.44
C VAL A 5 0.63 9.19 29.55
N ASN A 6 1.11 10.27 28.93
CA ASN A 6 0.36 11.52 28.83
C ASN A 6 -0.64 11.41 27.66
N ILE A 7 -1.89 11.76 27.91
CA ILE A 7 -2.97 11.75 26.91
C ILE A 7 -3.66 13.12 26.98
N ASP A 8 -3.93 13.72 25.83
CA ASP A 8 -4.73 14.94 25.75
C ASP A 8 -6.11 14.76 26.40
N ASP A 9 -6.58 15.78 27.11
CA ASP A 9 -7.82 15.72 27.87
C ASP A 9 -9.05 15.47 26.99
N ASN A 10 -9.08 16.02 25.77
CA ASN A 10 -10.21 15.82 24.87
C ASN A 10 -10.17 14.40 24.30
N LEU A 11 -8.99 13.91 23.95
CA LEU A 11 -8.80 12.53 23.50
C LEU A 11 -9.21 11.52 24.59
N LEU A 12 -8.86 11.79 25.86
CA LEU A 12 -9.26 10.95 26.98
C LEU A 12 -10.78 10.93 27.17
N LYS A 13 -11.46 12.06 26.99
CA LYS A 13 -12.93 12.14 27.06
C LYS A 13 -13.58 11.28 25.97
N GLU A 14 -13.08 11.35 24.74
CA GLU A 14 -13.59 10.55 23.62
C GLU A 14 -13.38 9.05 23.85
N ALA A 15 -12.17 8.65 24.26
CA ALA A 15 -11.87 7.26 24.58
C ALA A 15 -12.77 6.71 25.71
N ARG A 16 -13.09 7.55 26.73
CA ARG A 16 -14.04 7.17 27.78
C ARG A 16 -15.46 7.01 27.27
N ARG A 17 -15.94 7.90 26.39
CA ARG A 17 -17.27 7.74 25.77
C ARG A 17 -17.35 6.44 24.99
N LEU A 18 -16.33 6.12 24.21
CA LEU A 18 -16.24 4.86 23.47
C LEU A 18 -16.28 3.65 24.42
N ALA A 19 -15.46 3.65 25.47
CA ALA A 19 -15.42 2.60 26.48
C ALA A 19 -16.80 2.36 27.11
N VAL A 20 -17.48 3.42 27.54
CA VAL A 20 -18.85 3.34 28.10
C VAL A 20 -19.85 2.81 27.07
N SER A 21 -19.84 3.34 25.84
CA SER A 21 -20.79 2.94 24.80
C SER A 21 -20.64 1.47 24.39
N THR A 22 -19.43 0.93 24.49
CA THR A 22 -19.09 -0.46 24.11
C THR A 22 -19.13 -1.41 25.30
N GLY A 23 -19.32 -0.93 26.53
CA GLY A 23 -19.27 -1.75 27.74
C GLY A 23 -17.87 -2.31 28.05
N ARG A 24 -16.81 -1.66 27.56
CA ARG A 24 -15.42 -2.12 27.66
C ARG A 24 -14.59 -1.25 28.60
N PRO A 25 -13.57 -1.79 29.27
CA PRO A 25 -12.67 -0.99 30.07
C PRO A 25 -11.80 -0.07 29.19
N LEU A 26 -11.50 1.14 29.69
CA LEU A 26 -10.67 2.12 28.95
C LEU A 26 -9.30 1.55 28.52
N GLY A 27 -8.70 0.69 29.35
CA GLY A 27 -7.43 0.05 29.04
C GLY A 27 -7.49 -0.83 27.79
N GLU A 28 -8.61 -1.51 27.55
CA GLU A 28 -8.80 -2.28 26.32
C GLU A 28 -8.91 -1.38 25.09
N VAL A 29 -9.66 -0.28 25.19
CA VAL A 29 -9.77 0.71 24.11
C VAL A 29 -8.39 1.26 23.73
N VAL A 30 -7.56 1.59 24.73
CA VAL A 30 -6.19 2.08 24.51
C VAL A 30 -5.31 1.00 23.88
N ASN A 31 -5.40 -0.24 24.36
CA ASN A 31 -4.63 -1.36 23.80
C ASN A 31 -4.99 -1.65 22.34
N ASP A 32 -6.28 -1.64 21.99
CA ASP A 32 -6.75 -1.86 20.63
C ASP A 32 -6.26 -0.75 19.70
N ALA A 33 -6.38 0.51 20.12
CA ALA A 33 -5.86 1.64 19.36
C ALA A 33 -4.35 1.51 19.10
N LEU A 34 -3.58 1.08 20.10
CA LEU A 34 -2.14 0.86 19.96
C LEU A 34 -1.83 -0.30 19.00
N ARG A 35 -2.59 -1.40 19.05
CA ARG A 35 -2.44 -2.52 18.11
C ARG A 35 -2.71 -2.09 16.68
N VAL A 36 -3.79 -1.34 16.45
CA VAL A 36 -4.14 -0.80 15.12
C VAL A 36 -3.04 0.13 14.60
N LEU A 37 -2.53 1.02 15.45
CA LEU A 37 -1.43 1.92 15.08
C LEU A 37 -0.18 1.13 14.68
N LEU A 38 0.25 0.17 15.51
CA LEU A 38 1.43 -0.63 15.23
C LEU A 38 1.27 -1.49 13.97
N ALA A 39 0.11 -2.10 13.76
CA ALA A 39 -0.19 -2.86 12.55
C ALA A 39 -0.14 -1.97 11.30
N ARG A 40 -0.67 -0.74 11.37
CA ARG A 40 -0.59 0.23 10.28
C ARG A 40 0.85 0.64 9.98
N VAL A 41 1.66 0.89 11.02
CA VAL A 41 3.08 1.21 10.87
C VAL A 41 3.83 0.05 10.23
N GLU A 42 3.59 -1.18 10.66
CA GLU A 42 4.20 -2.38 10.08
C GLU A 42 3.79 -2.58 8.62
N HIS A 43 2.50 -2.44 8.32
CA HIS A 43 2.00 -2.49 6.96
C HIS A 43 2.68 -1.45 6.06
N ASN A 44 2.79 -0.21 6.52
CA ASN A 44 3.44 0.86 5.76
C ASN A 44 4.96 0.64 5.60
N ARG A 45 5.63 -0.09 6.50
CA ARG A 45 7.05 -0.43 6.37
C ARG A 45 7.31 -1.50 5.31
N GLY A 46 6.36 -2.40 5.07
CA GLY A 46 6.45 -3.43 4.04
C GLY A 46 5.86 -3.04 2.67
N HIS A 47 5.18 -1.90 2.58
CA HIS A 47 4.40 -1.51 1.39
C HIS A 47 4.76 -0.10 0.89
N GLY A 48 6.06 0.15 0.68
CA GLY A 48 6.38 0.65 -0.66
C GLY A 48 5.96 -0.47 -1.62
N THR A 49 4.68 -0.53 -1.97
CA THR A 49 4.17 -1.63 -2.80
C THR A 49 5.03 -1.66 -4.05
N ASP A 50 5.69 -2.78 -4.29
CA ASP A 50 6.14 -3.14 -5.64
C ASP A 50 4.87 -3.24 -6.48
N PHE A 51 4.43 -2.09 -6.99
CA PHE A 51 3.36 -1.98 -7.94
C PHE A 51 3.87 -2.64 -9.21
N ARG A 52 3.55 -3.93 -9.36
CA ARG A 52 3.93 -4.69 -10.54
C ARG A 52 2.92 -4.39 -11.63
N LEU A 53 3.32 -3.54 -12.58
CA LEU A 53 2.56 -3.25 -13.78
C LEU A 53 2.16 -4.56 -14.47
N PRO A 54 0.91 -4.71 -14.93
CA PRO A 54 0.53 -5.85 -15.75
C PRO A 54 1.36 -5.80 -17.03
N THR A 55 2.27 -6.75 -17.20
CA THR A 55 3.00 -6.94 -18.45
C THR A 55 2.15 -7.77 -19.39
N GLY A 56 1.91 -7.29 -20.61
CA GLY A 56 1.33 -8.09 -21.69
C GLY A 56 2.41 -8.91 -22.42
N GLY A 57 2.05 -10.08 -22.95
CA GLY A 57 2.93 -10.95 -23.72
C GLY A 57 3.67 -12.01 -22.88
N GLN A 58 4.38 -12.91 -23.57
CA GLN A 58 5.14 -13.99 -22.92
C GLN A 58 6.60 -13.63 -22.61
N GLY A 59 7.00 -12.38 -22.86
CA GLY A 59 8.41 -11.96 -22.84
C GLY A 59 9.22 -12.61 -23.97
N GLY A 60 10.47 -12.14 -24.14
CA GLY A 60 11.36 -12.64 -25.19
C GLY A 60 11.21 -11.91 -26.53
N LEU A 61 12.11 -12.23 -27.46
CA LEU A 61 12.14 -11.64 -28.80
C LEU A 61 11.08 -12.29 -29.70
N ARG A 62 10.45 -11.49 -30.55
CA ARG A 62 9.58 -12.02 -31.61
C ARG A 62 10.45 -12.70 -32.67
N PRO A 63 10.21 -13.98 -33.02
CA PRO A 63 10.97 -14.66 -34.06
C PRO A 63 10.92 -13.91 -35.40
N GLY A 64 12.08 -13.76 -36.05
CA GLY A 64 12.18 -13.06 -37.33
C GLY A 64 12.19 -11.52 -37.24
N VAL A 65 12.13 -10.94 -36.03
CA VAL A 65 12.33 -9.50 -35.82
C VAL A 65 13.75 -9.27 -35.33
N ASP A 66 14.53 -8.58 -36.16
CA ASP A 66 15.86 -8.09 -35.80
C ASP A 66 15.73 -6.71 -35.12
N LEU A 67 16.28 -6.59 -33.91
CA LEU A 67 16.24 -5.34 -33.14
C LEU A 67 17.19 -4.27 -33.69
N GLU A 68 18.22 -4.66 -34.44
CA GLU A 68 19.21 -3.73 -35.00
C GLU A 68 18.71 -3.11 -36.31
N ASN A 69 17.66 -3.67 -36.91
CA ASN A 69 17.03 -3.13 -38.11
C ASN A 69 15.91 -2.14 -37.74
N LYS A 70 16.24 -0.85 -37.80
CA LYS A 70 15.35 0.26 -37.46
C LYS A 70 14.06 0.30 -38.30
N ASP A 71 14.13 -0.04 -39.58
CA ASP A 71 12.99 0.09 -40.50
C ASP A 71 11.94 -1.00 -40.23
N LEU A 72 12.40 -2.25 -40.04
CA LEU A 72 11.53 -3.36 -39.64
C LEU A 72 10.89 -3.12 -38.27
N MET A 73 11.62 -2.48 -37.36
CA MET A 73 11.11 -2.12 -36.04
C MET A 73 9.96 -1.13 -36.09
N ALA A 74 10.11 -0.07 -36.87
CA ALA A 74 9.08 0.95 -37.02
C ALA A 74 7.80 0.41 -37.66
N GLU A 75 7.91 -0.60 -38.54
CA GLU A 75 6.76 -1.30 -39.10
C GLU A 75 6.04 -2.18 -38.06
N VAL A 76 6.79 -2.97 -37.28
CA VAL A 76 6.21 -3.87 -36.26
C VAL A 76 5.54 -3.10 -35.11
N LEU A 77 6.04 -1.92 -34.77
CA LEU A 77 5.50 -1.09 -33.70
C LEU A 77 4.34 -0.18 -34.17
N GLY A 78 4.09 -0.11 -35.48
CA GLY A 78 3.06 0.76 -36.07
C GLY A 78 3.47 2.23 -36.19
N ASP A 79 4.75 2.56 -35.93
CA ASP A 79 5.28 3.93 -36.05
C ASP A 79 5.28 4.44 -37.51
N ASN A 80 5.29 3.51 -38.47
CA ASN A 80 5.20 3.83 -39.90
C ASN A 80 3.76 4.06 -40.40
N GLU A 81 2.73 3.81 -39.58
CA GLU A 81 1.32 4.07 -39.94
C GLU A 81 0.88 5.52 -39.68
N ALA A 82 1.79 6.38 -39.20
CA ALA A 82 1.53 7.81 -39.12
C ALA A 82 1.64 8.48 -40.50
N ARG A 83 0.58 8.38 -41.30
CA ARG A 83 0.16 9.46 -42.20
C ARG A 83 -1.32 9.42 -42.55
#